data_AF-H9EZC7-F1
#
_entry.id   AF-H9EZC7-F1
#
_cell.length_a   1.000
_cell.length_b   1.000
_cell.length_c   1.000
_cell.angle_alpha   90.00
_cell.angle_beta   90.00
_cell.angle_gamma   90.00
#
_symmetry.space_group_name_H-M   'P 1'
#
loop_
_entity.id
_entity.type
_entity.pdbx_description
1 polymer ?
#
loop_
_entity_poly.entity_id
_entity_poly.type
_entity_poly.pdbx_seq_one_letter_code
_entity_poly.pdbx_strand_id
1 'polypeptide(L)'
;MHINFHRPPAKLQPQKVKEIEYQNLRFPVDLSNPFAVATVLNQEPGKLKIKELREVLDQGTEISKTRQMKEALFEQKVRQDIHDEMENHLKWQVHLGKDPMSFKLKKELTEEWQRACAKYKLDRGDPILDEEFQRLKTEVSQKRVIRNQEEKIKEFHPTFDPLINNTWLSRSRAQKRFQQVARKVMIQGRLFNMLSAVREMDKESVLRKIGQAKQSMAQEVNFFKFFLKRSSQDDYTSRFSVS
;
A
#
# COMPACT_ATOMS: atom_id res chain seq x y z
N MET A 1 -61.91 27.45 11.94
CA MET A 1 -61.34 27.41 13.31
C MET A 1 -59.84 27.68 13.20
N HIS A 2 -59.39 28.93 13.34
CA HIS A 2 -57.95 29.25 13.34
C HIS A 2 -57.46 29.22 14.78
N ILE A 3 -56.59 28.27 15.10
CA ILE A 3 -55.99 28.13 16.44
C ILE A 3 -54.65 28.86 16.40
N ASN A 4 -54.59 30.03 17.04
CA ASN A 4 -53.36 30.79 17.21
C ASN A 4 -52.61 30.28 18.44
N PHE A 5 -51.44 29.70 18.24
CA PHE A 5 -50.52 29.36 19.31
C PHE A 5 -49.71 30.61 19.68
N HIS A 6 -50.00 31.21 20.84
CA HIS A 6 -49.15 32.27 21.39
C HIS A 6 -47.81 31.68 21.84
N ARG A 7 -46.73 32.16 21.23
CA ARG A 7 -45.35 31.86 21.65
C ARG A 7 -45.06 32.63 22.96
N PRO A 8 -44.64 31.98 24.05
CA PRO A 8 -44.27 32.68 25.26
C PRO A 8 -43.02 33.56 25.02
N PRO A 9 -42.88 34.69 25.73
CA PRO A 9 -41.73 35.58 25.57
C PRO A 9 -40.43 34.87 25.97
N ALA A 10 -39.38 35.13 25.20
CA ALA A 10 -38.06 34.56 25.43
C ALA A 10 -37.51 35.02 26.78
N LYS A 11 -37.06 34.08 27.62
CA LYS A 11 -36.38 34.38 28.88
C LYS A 11 -35.12 35.19 28.60
N LEU A 12 -34.98 36.33 29.27
CA LEU A 12 -33.76 37.14 29.28
C LEU A 12 -32.60 36.27 29.79
N GLN A 13 -31.56 36.13 28.96
CA GLN A 13 -30.31 35.47 29.33
C GLN A 13 -29.65 36.29 30.45
N PRO A 14 -29.19 35.68 31.56
CA PRO A 14 -28.45 36.41 32.58
C PRO A 14 -27.16 36.99 31.97
N GLN A 15 -26.87 38.26 32.30
CA GLN A 15 -25.64 38.93 31.89
C GLN A 15 -24.44 38.10 32.35
N LYS A 16 -23.59 37.71 31.39
CA LYS A 16 -22.32 37.02 31.67
C LYS A 16 -21.43 37.96 32.49
N VAL A 17 -21.27 37.65 33.78
CA VAL A 17 -20.35 38.37 34.66
C VAL A 17 -18.92 38.12 34.15
N LYS A 18 -18.12 39.18 34.06
CA LYS A 18 -16.80 39.16 33.42
C LYS A 18 -15.81 38.37 34.29
N GLU A 19 -15.16 37.37 33.69
CA GLU A 19 -14.04 36.63 34.31
C GLU A 19 -12.85 37.58 34.49
N ILE A 20 -12.18 37.52 35.65
CA ILE A 20 -11.03 38.37 35.95
C ILE A 20 -9.77 37.62 35.51
N GLU A 21 -8.93 38.25 34.68
CA GLU A 21 -7.67 37.68 34.23
C GLU A 21 -6.51 38.34 34.99
N TYR A 22 -5.69 37.53 35.65
CA TYR A 22 -4.52 37.99 36.40
C TYR A 22 -3.37 37.00 36.21
N GLN A 23 -2.21 37.49 35.76
CA GLN A 23 -1.01 36.66 35.52
C GLN A 23 -1.26 35.42 34.61
N ASN A 24 -2.05 35.57 33.54
CA ASN A 24 -2.48 34.50 32.63
C ASN A 24 -3.31 33.39 33.29
N LEU A 25 -3.85 33.64 34.49
CA LEU A 25 -4.80 32.79 35.19
C LEU A 25 -6.17 33.48 35.18
N ARG A 26 -7.23 32.68 34.98
CA ARG A 26 -8.62 33.15 34.99
C ARG A 26 -9.29 32.82 36.30
N PHE A 27 -9.78 33.87 36.95
CA PHE A 27 -10.45 33.81 38.24
C PHE A 27 -11.95 33.97 38.05
N PRO A 28 -12.76 33.02 38.55
CA PRO A 28 -14.19 33.20 38.74
C PRO A 28 -14.46 34.34 39.74
N VAL A 29 -15.57 35.06 39.55
CA VAL A 29 -15.95 36.20 40.41
C VAL A 29 -16.20 35.76 41.86
N ASP A 30 -16.79 34.57 42.05
CA ASP A 30 -17.07 34.02 43.36
C ASP A 30 -16.10 32.86 43.69
N LEU A 31 -15.20 33.09 44.64
CA LEU A 31 -14.27 32.07 45.17
C LEU A 31 -14.80 31.36 46.44
N SER A 32 -16.04 31.64 46.85
CA SER A 32 -16.68 31.01 48.00
C SER A 32 -16.96 29.51 47.79
N ASN A 33 -17.04 29.07 46.54
CA ASN A 33 -17.28 27.67 46.17
C ASN A 33 -15.94 26.90 46.07
N PRO A 34 -15.78 25.75 46.77
CA PRO A 34 -14.57 24.93 46.65
C PRO A 34 -14.27 24.47 45.23
N PHE A 35 -15.31 24.33 44.38
CA PHE A 35 -15.11 24.05 42.95
C PHE A 35 -14.38 25.18 42.24
N ALA A 36 -14.74 26.44 42.51
CA ALA A 36 -14.09 27.61 41.91
C ALA A 36 -12.61 27.68 42.33
N VAL A 37 -12.32 27.42 43.60
CA VAL A 37 -10.95 27.37 44.14
C VAL A 37 -10.13 26.27 43.43
N ALA A 38 -10.68 25.06 43.31
CA ALA A 38 -10.01 23.96 42.63
C ALA A 38 -9.74 24.27 41.14
N THR A 39 -10.66 24.97 40.46
CA THR A 39 -10.45 25.36 39.06
C THR A 39 -9.35 26.40 38.87
N VAL A 40 -9.02 27.19 39.88
CA VAL A 40 -7.90 28.15 39.84
C VAL A 40 -6.58 27.41 40.14
N LEU A 41 -6.55 26.57 41.17
CA LEU A 41 -5.34 25.82 41.57
C LEU A 41 -4.86 24.84 40.48
N ASN A 42 -5.78 24.30 39.68
CA ASN A 42 -5.44 23.38 38.59
C ASN A 42 -5.05 24.08 37.28
N GLN A 43 -5.01 25.42 37.24
CA GLN A 43 -4.54 26.16 36.06
C GLN A 43 -3.01 26.26 36.08
N GLU A 44 -2.39 25.97 34.93
CA GLU A 44 -0.97 26.18 34.70
C GLU A 44 -0.81 27.40 33.77
N PRO A 45 0.00 28.41 34.14
CA PRO A 45 0.19 29.59 33.30
C PRO A 45 0.81 29.19 31.95
N GLY A 46 0.19 29.65 30.86
CA GLY A 46 0.61 29.35 29.48
C GLY A 46 0.06 28.06 28.88
N LYS A 47 -0.69 27.25 29.64
CA LYS A 47 -1.34 26.03 29.13
C LYS A 47 -2.82 26.28 28.84
N LEU A 48 -3.16 26.37 27.56
CA LEU A 48 -4.55 26.49 27.12
C LEU A 48 -5.34 25.22 27.44
N LYS A 49 -6.60 25.37 27.86
CA LYS A 49 -7.48 24.21 28.06
C LYS A 49 -7.80 23.58 26.71
N ILE A 50 -7.98 22.26 26.69
CA ILE A 50 -8.42 21.51 25.49
C ILE A 50 -9.70 22.10 24.86
N LYS A 51 -10.59 22.68 25.69
CA LYS A 51 -11.80 23.35 25.22
C LYS A 51 -11.49 24.62 24.41
N GLU A 52 -10.56 25.44 24.90
CA GLU A 52 -10.12 26.68 24.22
C GLU A 52 -9.30 26.36 22.97
N LEU A 53 -8.43 25.34 23.04
CA LEU A 53 -7.70 24.86 21.87
C LEU A 53 -8.65 24.36 20.77
N ARG A 54 -9.70 23.62 21.14
CA ARG A 54 -10.75 23.23 20.19
C ARG A 54 -11.46 24.45 19.62
N GLU A 55 -11.82 25.41 20.45
CA GLU A 55 -12.55 26.61 20.01
C GLU A 55 -11.72 27.45 19.03
N VAL A 56 -10.41 27.63 19.29
CA VAL A 56 -9.49 28.32 18.37
C VAL A 56 -9.31 27.54 17.06
N LEU A 57 -9.27 26.21 17.11
CA LEU A 57 -9.21 25.37 15.91
C LEU A 57 -10.54 25.37 15.13
N ASP A 58 -11.67 25.40 15.83
CA ASP A 58 -13.03 25.45 15.25
C ASP A 58 -13.36 26.83 14.65
N GLN A 59 -12.69 27.90 15.10
CA GLN A 59 -12.73 29.24 14.48
C GLN A 59 -12.04 29.26 13.10
N GLY A 60 -11.12 28.33 12.84
CA GLY A 60 -10.24 28.33 11.66
C GLY A 60 -10.87 27.88 10.34
N THR A 61 -12.08 27.32 10.32
CA THR A 61 -12.80 27.04 9.06
C THR A 61 -14.24 26.64 9.35
N GLU A 62 -15.21 27.46 8.94
CA GLU A 62 -16.65 27.12 9.00
C GLU A 62 -16.99 25.81 8.26
N ILE A 63 -16.09 25.41 7.38
CA ILE A 63 -16.17 24.30 6.45
C ILE A 63 -16.15 22.92 7.12
N SER A 64 -15.79 22.79 8.40
CA SER A 64 -15.60 21.49 9.06
C SER A 64 -16.37 21.29 10.38
N LYS A 65 -17.40 22.10 10.66
CA LYS A 65 -18.14 22.07 11.94
C LYS A 65 -18.97 20.80 12.14
N THR A 66 -19.53 20.21 11.08
CA THR A 66 -20.40 19.02 11.19
C THR A 66 -19.71 17.75 10.69
N ARG A 67 -20.09 16.59 11.27
CA ARG A 67 -19.58 15.27 10.84
C ARG A 67 -19.80 15.04 9.33
N GLN A 68 -20.98 15.42 8.83
CA GLN A 68 -21.32 15.26 7.41
C GLN A 68 -20.42 16.11 6.50
N MET A 69 -20.06 17.33 6.90
CA MET A 69 -19.12 18.15 6.14
C MET A 69 -17.71 17.55 6.14
N LYS A 70 -17.26 16.97 7.26
CA LYS A 70 -15.98 16.26 7.32
C LYS A 70 -15.96 15.03 6.41
N GLU A 71 -17.03 14.26 6.40
CA GLU A 71 -17.19 13.10 5.52
C GLU A 71 -17.21 13.53 4.03
N ALA A 72 -17.92 14.61 3.68
CA ALA A 72 -17.94 15.14 2.32
C ALA A 72 -16.57 15.66 1.84
N LEU A 73 -15.85 16.39 2.70
CA LEU A 73 -14.48 16.86 2.41
C LEU A 73 -13.52 15.69 2.22
N PHE A 74 -13.64 14.66 3.05
CA PHE A 74 -12.84 13.44 2.94
C PHE A 74 -13.10 12.73 1.61
N GLU A 75 -14.36 12.54 1.22
CA GLU A 75 -14.68 11.94 -0.07
C GLU A 75 -14.11 12.73 -1.26
N GLN A 76 -14.17 14.07 -1.20
CA GLN A 76 -13.61 14.92 -2.26
C GLN A 76 -12.09 14.75 -2.37
N LYS A 77 -11.39 14.68 -1.25
CA LYS A 77 -9.94 14.42 -1.22
C LYS A 77 -9.60 13.04 -1.79
N VAL A 78 -10.33 12.01 -1.41
CA VAL A 78 -10.15 10.65 -1.96
C VAL A 78 -10.35 10.62 -3.48
N ARG A 79 -11.32 11.38 -4.02
CA ARG A 79 -11.50 11.48 -5.47
C ARG A 79 -10.33 12.16 -6.15
N GLN A 80 -9.77 13.20 -5.56
CA GLN A 80 -8.57 13.86 -6.08
C GLN A 80 -7.40 12.87 -6.09
N ASP A 81 -7.18 12.14 -5.00
CA ASP A 81 -6.11 11.13 -4.91
C ASP A 81 -6.26 10.07 -6.00
N ILE A 82 -7.49 9.62 -6.30
CA ILE A 82 -7.77 8.67 -7.40
C ILE A 82 -7.47 9.28 -8.77
N HIS A 83 -7.83 10.54 -8.99
CA HIS A 83 -7.50 11.24 -10.24
C HIS A 83 -5.99 11.37 -10.41
N ASP A 84 -5.28 11.77 -9.36
CA ASP A 84 -3.83 11.90 -9.35
C ASP A 84 -3.12 10.55 -9.53
N GLU A 85 -3.65 9.48 -8.92
CA GLU A 85 -3.19 8.10 -9.14
C GLU A 85 -3.43 7.66 -10.60
N MET A 86 -4.59 7.97 -11.18
CA MET A 86 -4.89 7.65 -12.58
C MET A 86 -3.96 8.40 -13.55
N GLU A 87 -3.68 9.67 -13.28
CA GLU A 87 -2.69 10.46 -14.02
C GLU A 87 -1.27 9.91 -13.85
N ASN A 88 -0.91 9.50 -12.63
CA ASN A 88 0.37 8.84 -12.36
C ASN A 88 0.47 7.48 -13.07
N HIS A 89 -0.61 6.71 -13.11
CA HIS A 89 -0.66 5.45 -13.86
C HIS A 89 -0.46 5.68 -15.35
N LEU A 90 -1.03 6.74 -15.93
CA LEU A 90 -0.79 7.13 -17.33
C LEU A 90 0.67 7.58 -17.55
N LYS A 91 1.22 8.34 -16.59
CA LYS A 91 2.62 8.80 -16.61
C LYS A 91 3.63 7.66 -16.48
N TRP A 92 3.28 6.63 -15.69
CA TRP A 92 4.10 5.44 -15.44
C TRP A 92 3.74 4.26 -16.33
N GLN A 93 2.75 4.43 -17.19
CA GLN A 93 2.49 3.48 -18.27
C GLN A 93 3.74 3.46 -19.15
N VAL A 94 4.48 2.35 -19.05
CA VAL A 94 5.65 2.10 -19.88
C VAL A 94 5.15 2.13 -21.31
N HIS A 95 5.49 3.21 -22.02
CA HIS A 95 5.14 3.34 -23.42
C HIS A 95 5.78 2.14 -24.12
N LEU A 96 4.98 1.35 -24.85
CA LEU A 96 5.54 0.47 -25.86
C LEU A 96 6.40 1.36 -26.76
N GLY A 97 7.70 1.04 -26.87
CA GLY A 97 8.70 1.95 -27.42
C GLY A 97 8.24 2.58 -28.74
N LYS A 98 8.47 3.89 -28.89
CA LYS A 98 8.17 4.60 -30.14
C LYS A 98 9.00 4.02 -31.28
N ASP A 99 8.51 4.16 -32.50
CA ASP A 99 9.27 3.84 -33.70
C ASP A 99 10.68 4.44 -33.62
N PRO A 100 11.72 3.71 -34.08
CA PRO A 100 13.09 4.16 -33.95
C PRO A 100 13.25 5.53 -34.61
N MET A 101 13.46 6.57 -33.79
CA MET A 101 13.68 7.92 -34.31
C MET A 101 14.85 7.92 -35.29
N SER A 102 14.73 8.69 -36.36
CA SER A 102 15.79 8.84 -37.35
C SER A 102 17.08 9.33 -36.66
N PHE A 103 18.22 8.85 -37.14
CA PHE A 103 19.52 9.15 -36.53
C PHE A 103 19.79 10.67 -36.47
N LYS A 104 19.35 11.42 -37.48
CA LYS A 104 19.48 12.88 -37.55
C LYS A 104 18.76 13.58 -36.38
N LEU A 105 17.50 13.20 -36.17
CA LEU A 105 16.67 13.79 -35.12
C LEU A 105 17.20 13.44 -33.72
N LYS A 106 17.71 12.22 -33.51
CA LYS A 106 18.39 11.85 -32.25
C LYS A 106 19.62 12.70 -31.97
N LYS A 107 20.42 12.98 -33.01
CA LYS A 107 21.63 13.79 -32.89
C LYS A 107 21.29 15.24 -32.55
N GLU A 108 20.35 15.85 -33.27
CA GLU A 108 19.87 17.21 -33.03
C GLU A 108 19.33 17.39 -31.60
N LEU A 109 18.52 16.45 -31.12
CA LEU A 109 17.95 16.48 -29.76
C LEU A 109 19.03 16.34 -28.69
N THR A 110 20.03 15.48 -28.91
CA THR A 110 21.17 15.34 -28.00
C THR A 110 21.99 16.63 -27.94
N GLU A 111 22.24 17.26 -29.09
CA GLU A 111 22.98 18.52 -29.18
C GLU A 111 22.20 19.68 -28.54
N GLU A 112 20.89 19.73 -28.73
CA GLU A 112 20.03 20.73 -28.10
C GLU A 112 19.98 20.57 -26.59
N TRP A 113 19.87 19.32 -26.10
CA TRP A 113 19.93 19.01 -24.69
C TRP A 113 21.28 19.39 -24.08
N GLN A 114 22.40 19.07 -24.75
CA GLN A 114 23.73 19.47 -24.33
C GLN A 114 23.89 20.99 -24.26
N ARG A 115 23.38 21.72 -25.26
CA ARG A 115 23.37 23.20 -25.28
C ARG A 115 22.54 23.77 -24.12
N ALA A 116 21.35 23.24 -23.88
CA ALA A 116 20.49 23.66 -22.79
C ALA A 116 21.13 23.39 -21.41
N CYS A 117 21.74 22.22 -21.23
CA CYS A 117 22.47 21.88 -20.01
C CYS A 117 23.69 22.77 -19.81
N ALA A 118 24.47 23.05 -20.86
CA ALA A 118 25.62 23.96 -20.78
C ALA A 118 25.16 25.37 -20.38
N LYS A 119 24.10 25.88 -21.00
CA LYS A 119 23.50 27.17 -20.66
C LYS A 119 23.02 27.21 -19.21
N TYR A 120 22.29 26.19 -18.75
CA TYR A 120 21.82 26.11 -17.36
C TYR A 120 22.97 26.07 -16.35
N LYS A 121 24.07 25.35 -16.64
CA LYS A 121 25.27 25.33 -15.79
C LYS A 121 25.91 26.71 -15.68
N LEU A 122 25.98 27.45 -16.78
CA LEU A 122 26.45 28.83 -16.79
C LEU A 122 25.54 29.75 -15.98
N ASP A 123 24.22 29.69 -16.22
CA ASP A 123 23.22 30.52 -15.53
C ASP A 123 23.20 30.24 -14.00
N ARG A 124 23.46 28.99 -13.59
CA ARG A 124 23.56 28.58 -12.19
C ARG A 124 24.86 29.06 -11.52
N GLY A 125 25.87 29.35 -12.32
CA GLY A 125 27.24 29.65 -11.88
C GLY A 125 27.97 28.40 -11.39
N ASP A 126 27.79 27.27 -12.08
CA ASP A 126 28.51 26.03 -11.73
C ASP A 126 30.01 26.20 -12.04
N PRO A 127 30.90 25.72 -11.15
CA PRO A 127 32.34 25.90 -11.32
C PRO A 127 32.90 25.24 -12.59
N ILE A 128 33.69 25.97 -13.36
CA ILE A 128 34.43 25.43 -14.52
C ILE A 128 35.74 24.85 -14.01
N LEU A 129 35.97 23.56 -14.27
CA LEU A 129 37.12 22.82 -13.72
C LEU A 129 38.45 23.53 -13.97
N ASP A 130 38.72 23.94 -15.20
CA ASP A 130 40.00 24.56 -15.58
C ASP A 130 40.25 25.89 -14.86
N GLU A 131 39.19 26.66 -14.61
CA GLU A 131 39.25 27.93 -13.88
C GLU A 131 39.39 27.71 -12.37
N GLU A 132 38.71 26.71 -11.82
CA GLU A 132 38.83 26.32 -10.41
C GLU A 132 40.22 25.78 -10.07
N PHE A 133 40.87 25.05 -10.98
CA PHE A 133 42.25 24.58 -10.76
C PHE A 133 43.27 25.73 -10.67
N GLN A 134 42.97 26.88 -11.27
CA GLN A 134 43.81 28.08 -11.21
C GLN A 134 43.44 29.02 -10.05
N ARG A 135 42.45 28.65 -9.24
CA ARG A 135 41.89 29.51 -8.22
C ARG A 135 42.83 29.66 -7.01
N LEU A 136 43.18 30.90 -6.70
CA LEU A 136 44.10 31.24 -5.59
C LEU A 136 43.40 31.41 -4.24
N LYS A 137 42.07 31.61 -4.23
CA LYS A 137 41.28 31.87 -3.01
C LYS A 137 39.93 31.19 -3.07
N THR A 138 39.54 30.51 -1.99
CA THR A 138 38.24 29.86 -1.86
C THR A 138 37.18 30.83 -1.38
N GLU A 139 36.03 30.88 -2.04
CA GLU A 139 34.84 31.61 -1.57
C GLU A 139 33.73 30.63 -1.17
N VAL A 140 33.00 30.95 -0.11
CA VAL A 140 31.85 30.16 0.37
C VAL A 140 30.57 30.89 -0.01
N SER A 141 29.74 30.29 -0.85
CA SER A 141 28.41 30.83 -1.17
C SER A 141 27.32 30.07 -0.40
N GLN A 142 26.50 30.80 0.36
CA GLN A 142 25.33 30.26 1.05
C GLN A 142 24.08 30.59 0.25
N LYS A 143 23.57 29.62 -0.51
CA LYS A 143 22.30 29.75 -1.24
C LYS A 143 21.17 29.13 -0.42
N ARG A 144 20.24 29.94 0.09
CA ARG A 144 19.00 29.46 0.71
C ARG A 144 17.94 29.27 -0.38
N VAL A 145 17.48 28.04 -0.57
CA VAL A 145 16.31 27.77 -1.42
C VAL A 145 15.06 27.97 -0.58
N ILE A 146 14.34 29.06 -0.84
CA ILE A 146 13.03 29.31 -0.24
C ILE A 146 12.00 28.73 -1.21
N ARG A 147 11.31 27.67 -0.79
CA ARG A 147 10.12 27.19 -1.48
C ARG A 147 8.94 27.97 -0.91
N ASN A 148 8.29 28.79 -1.74
CA ASN A 148 7.06 29.45 -1.32
C ASN A 148 6.03 28.34 -1.04
N GLN A 149 5.54 28.26 0.19
CA GLN A 149 4.40 27.42 0.56
C GLN A 149 3.07 28.03 0.04
N GLU A 150 3.15 28.87 -0.99
CA GLU A 150 2.01 29.50 -1.67
C GLU A 150 1.48 28.65 -2.82
N GLU A 151 2.01 27.44 -3.03
CA GLU A 151 1.24 26.40 -3.70
C GLU A 151 0.03 26.13 -2.82
N LYS A 152 -1.03 26.91 -3.08
CA LYS A 152 -2.30 26.90 -2.36
C LYS A 152 -2.69 25.45 -2.17
N ILE A 153 -2.68 25.01 -0.91
CA ILE A 153 -3.34 23.77 -0.53
C ILE A 153 -4.72 23.87 -1.17
N LYS A 154 -5.04 22.94 -2.07
CA LYS A 154 -6.29 22.95 -2.83
C LYS A 154 -7.42 23.09 -1.79
N GLU A 155 -8.08 24.25 -1.77
CA GLU A 155 -9.16 24.50 -0.82
C GLU A 155 -10.35 23.64 -1.22
N PHE A 156 -10.72 22.71 -0.35
CA PHE A 156 -11.84 21.81 -0.56
C PHE A 156 -13.08 22.36 0.13
N HIS A 157 -14.23 22.29 -0.55
CA HIS A 157 -15.53 22.70 -0.02
C HIS A 157 -16.51 21.52 -0.04
N PRO A 158 -17.22 21.25 1.06
CA PRO A 158 -18.10 20.10 1.20
C PRO A 158 -19.21 20.22 0.18
N THR A 159 -19.14 19.36 -0.83
CA THR A 159 -20.12 19.28 -1.91
C THR A 159 -21.02 18.09 -1.65
N PHE A 160 -22.31 18.36 -1.44
CA PHE A 160 -23.33 17.34 -1.26
C PHE A 160 -24.11 17.21 -2.56
N ASP A 161 -23.63 16.35 -3.46
CA ASP A 161 -24.36 16.05 -4.68
C ASP A 161 -24.98 14.63 -4.57
N PRO A 162 -26.32 14.54 -4.45
CA PRO A 162 -27.03 13.28 -4.27
C PRO A 162 -27.03 12.41 -5.53
N LEU A 163 -26.64 12.96 -6.69
CA LEU A 163 -26.57 12.24 -7.97
C LEU A 163 -25.17 11.70 -8.26
N ILE A 164 -24.21 11.86 -7.34
CA ILE A 164 -22.87 11.33 -7.52
C ILE A 164 -22.93 9.80 -7.49
N ASN A 165 -22.54 9.20 -8.59
CA ASN A 165 -22.40 7.76 -8.71
C ASN A 165 -21.15 7.29 -7.96
N ASN A 166 -21.26 7.10 -6.64
CA ASN A 166 -20.17 6.58 -5.81
C ASN A 166 -19.93 5.08 -6.12
N THR A 167 -19.07 4.83 -7.11
CA THR A 167 -18.72 3.47 -7.54
C THR A 167 -17.68 2.81 -6.63
N TRP A 168 -17.11 3.51 -5.63
CA TRP A 168 -16.04 2.99 -4.77
C TRP A 168 -16.47 1.74 -4.01
N LEU A 169 -17.67 1.75 -3.42
CA LEU A 169 -18.21 0.60 -2.71
C LEU A 169 -18.40 -0.60 -3.65
N SER A 170 -18.85 -0.35 -4.89
CA SER A 170 -19.00 -1.39 -5.91
C SER A 170 -17.63 -1.97 -6.32
N ARG A 171 -16.64 -1.10 -6.59
CA ARG A 171 -15.26 -1.49 -6.95
C ARG A 171 -14.58 -2.28 -5.83
N SER A 172 -14.68 -1.81 -4.59
CA SER A 172 -14.12 -2.51 -3.43
C SER A 172 -14.77 -3.89 -3.22
N ARG A 173 -16.09 -3.99 -3.38
CA ARG A 173 -16.81 -5.27 -3.34
C ARG A 173 -16.36 -6.21 -4.46
N ALA A 174 -16.23 -5.70 -5.69
CA ALA A 174 -15.74 -6.47 -6.83
C ALA A 174 -14.32 -6.98 -6.61
N GLN A 175 -13.42 -6.13 -6.12
CA GLN A 175 -12.04 -6.48 -5.79
C GLN A 175 -11.97 -7.57 -4.72
N LYS A 176 -12.74 -7.45 -3.63
CA LYS A 176 -12.81 -8.49 -2.58
C LYS A 176 -13.30 -9.83 -3.12
N ARG A 177 -14.33 -9.83 -3.98
CA ARG A 177 -14.83 -11.05 -4.63
C ARG A 177 -13.78 -11.67 -5.55
N PHE A 178 -13.10 -10.85 -6.36
CA PHE A 178 -12.02 -11.31 -7.22
C PHE A 178 -10.89 -11.95 -6.41
N GLN A 179 -10.45 -11.31 -5.33
CA GLN A 179 -9.43 -11.85 -4.43
C GLN A 179 -9.85 -13.19 -3.81
N GLN A 180 -11.12 -13.33 -3.41
CA GLN A 180 -11.65 -14.60 -2.88
C GLN A 180 -11.59 -15.71 -3.93
N VAL A 181 -12.03 -15.42 -5.17
CA VAL A 181 -11.99 -16.40 -6.27
C VAL A 181 -10.55 -16.77 -6.60
N ALA A 182 -9.65 -15.81 -6.72
CA ALA A 182 -8.23 -16.05 -6.98
C ALA A 182 -7.60 -16.96 -5.90
N ARG A 183 -7.88 -16.70 -4.62
CA ARG A 183 -7.42 -17.56 -3.51
C ARG A 183 -7.99 -18.96 -3.61
N LYS A 184 -9.28 -19.11 -3.94
CA LYS A 184 -9.92 -20.42 -4.13
C LYS A 184 -9.24 -21.22 -5.25
N VAL A 185 -8.97 -20.60 -6.39
CA VAL A 185 -8.27 -21.23 -7.52
C VAL A 185 -6.85 -21.64 -7.13
N MET A 186 -6.10 -20.78 -6.43
CA MET A 186 -4.75 -21.13 -5.95
C MET A 186 -4.75 -22.33 -5.01
N ILE A 187 -5.70 -22.41 -4.07
CA ILE A 187 -5.82 -23.54 -3.14
C ILE A 187 -6.16 -24.82 -3.91
N GLN A 188 -7.11 -24.75 -4.86
CA GLN A 188 -7.46 -25.89 -5.71
C GLN A 188 -6.26 -26.36 -6.55
N GLY A 189 -5.49 -25.45 -7.14
CA GLY A 189 -4.28 -25.78 -7.88
C GLY A 189 -3.21 -26.46 -7.01
N ARG A 190 -2.99 -25.96 -5.78
CA ARG A 190 -2.07 -26.58 -4.82
C ARG A 190 -2.50 -28.00 -4.43
N LEU A 191 -3.79 -28.20 -4.17
CA LEU A 191 -4.35 -29.52 -3.87
C LEU A 191 -4.19 -30.47 -5.05
N PHE A 192 -4.49 -30.02 -6.26
CA PHE A 192 -4.36 -30.84 -7.47
C PHE A 192 -2.91 -31.27 -7.71
N ASN A 193 -1.94 -30.36 -7.51
CA ASN A 193 -0.51 -30.68 -7.63
C ASN A 193 -0.07 -31.70 -6.56
N MET A 194 -0.53 -31.54 -5.31
CA MET A 194 -0.23 -32.49 -4.23
C MET A 194 -0.82 -33.87 -4.51
N LEU A 195 -2.08 -33.94 -4.94
CA LEU A 195 -2.73 -35.19 -5.31
C LEU A 195 -2.04 -35.87 -6.49
N SER A 196 -1.59 -35.08 -7.47
CA SER A 196 -0.83 -35.59 -8.61
C SER A 196 0.50 -36.18 -8.13
N ALA A 197 1.24 -35.49 -7.27
CA ALA A 197 2.48 -36.02 -6.68
C ALA A 197 2.27 -37.32 -5.90
N VAL A 198 1.19 -37.41 -5.09
CA VAL A 198 0.84 -38.64 -4.36
C VAL A 198 0.50 -39.78 -5.33
N ARG A 199 -0.25 -39.50 -6.40
CA ARG A 199 -0.57 -40.50 -7.43
C ARG A 199 0.67 -40.99 -8.18
N GLU A 200 1.63 -40.10 -8.49
CA GLU A 200 2.89 -40.51 -9.13
C GLU A 200 3.73 -41.39 -8.19
N MET A 201 3.81 -41.09 -6.89
CA MET A 201 4.47 -41.98 -5.92
C MET A 201 3.82 -43.38 -5.86
N ASP A 202 2.49 -43.44 -5.91
CA ASP A 202 1.77 -44.72 -5.92
C ASP A 202 2.03 -45.50 -7.22
N LYS A 203 2.03 -44.82 -8.38
CA LYS A 203 2.43 -45.42 -9.67
C LYS A 203 3.84 -45.97 -9.62
N GLU A 204 4.80 -45.24 -9.07
CA GLU A 204 6.17 -45.74 -8.88
C GLU A 204 6.22 -46.95 -7.96
N SER A 205 5.40 -46.97 -6.90
CA SER A 205 5.30 -48.10 -5.98
C SER A 205 4.71 -49.34 -6.67
N VAL A 206 3.69 -49.16 -7.51
CA VAL A 206 3.07 -50.20 -8.34
C VAL A 206 4.08 -50.72 -9.38
N LEU A 207 4.81 -49.83 -10.06
CA LEU A 207 5.87 -50.20 -11.00
C LEU A 207 7.00 -50.97 -10.32
N ARG A 208 7.41 -50.57 -9.11
CA ARG A 208 8.39 -51.31 -8.29
C ARG A 208 7.89 -52.71 -7.92
N LYS A 209 6.64 -52.85 -7.48
CA LYS A 209 6.02 -54.17 -7.19
C LYS A 209 5.97 -55.07 -8.43
N ILE A 210 5.60 -54.51 -9.58
CA ILE A 210 5.58 -55.26 -10.86
C ILE A 210 7.00 -55.67 -11.26
N GLY A 211 8.00 -54.81 -11.06
CA GLY A 211 9.40 -55.12 -11.30
C GLY A 211 9.92 -56.25 -10.41
N GLN A 212 9.60 -56.21 -9.11
CA GLN A 212 9.95 -57.26 -8.14
C GLN A 212 9.26 -58.60 -8.47
N ALA A 213 7.97 -58.57 -8.83
CA ALA A 213 7.24 -59.76 -9.26
C ALA A 213 7.84 -60.38 -10.54
N LYS A 214 8.29 -59.56 -11.49
CA LYS A 214 9.01 -60.07 -12.68
C LYS A 214 10.36 -60.69 -12.34
N GLN A 215 11.07 -60.14 -11.36
CA GLN A 215 12.35 -60.70 -10.89
C GLN A 215 12.16 -62.01 -10.11
N SER A 216 11.12 -62.13 -9.28
CA SER A 216 10.81 -63.39 -8.58
C SER A 216 10.40 -64.50 -9.55
N MET A 217 9.57 -64.18 -10.55
CA MET A 217 9.21 -65.14 -11.62
C MET A 217 10.43 -65.57 -12.44
N ALA A 218 11.37 -64.65 -12.73
CA ALA A 218 12.62 -64.99 -13.42
C ALA A 218 13.55 -65.87 -12.57
N GLN A 219 13.58 -65.68 -11.25
CA GLN A 219 14.32 -66.55 -10.33
C GLN A 219 13.69 -67.95 -10.25
N GLU A 220 12.36 -68.07 -10.18
CA GLU A 220 11.67 -69.37 -10.21
C GLU A 220 11.96 -70.13 -11.51
N VAL A 221 11.88 -69.49 -12.68
CA VAL A 221 12.21 -70.12 -13.97
C VAL A 221 13.67 -70.61 -14.02
N ASN A 222 14.59 -69.88 -13.37
CA ASN A 222 15.98 -70.31 -13.24
C ASN A 222 16.13 -71.48 -12.25
N PHE A 223 15.41 -71.49 -11.12
CA PHE A 223 15.34 -72.64 -10.21
C PHE A 223 14.82 -73.90 -10.91
N PHE A 224 13.75 -73.80 -11.71
CA PHE A 224 13.22 -74.93 -12.49
C PHE A 224 14.23 -75.42 -13.54
N LYS A 225 15.01 -74.54 -14.17
CA LYS A 225 16.10 -74.94 -15.08
C LYS A 225 17.25 -75.67 -14.37
N PHE A 226 17.58 -75.28 -13.13
CA PHE A 226 18.58 -75.99 -12.33
C PHE A 226 18.09 -77.35 -11.84
N PHE A 227 16.81 -77.48 -11.47
CA PHE A 227 16.21 -78.77 -11.10
C PHE A 227 16.09 -79.73 -12.28
N LEU A 228 15.68 -79.25 -13.48
CA LEU A 228 15.63 -80.09 -14.69
C LEU A 228 17.00 -80.63 -15.09
N LYS A 229 18.08 -79.90 -14.81
CA LYS A 229 19.45 -80.32 -15.14
C LYS A 229 20.00 -81.38 -14.18
N ARG A 230 19.45 -81.47 -12.96
CA ARG A 230 19.88 -82.46 -11.95
C ARG A 230 19.13 -83.79 -12.04
N SER A 231 17.94 -83.81 -12.64
CA SER A 231 17.15 -85.04 -12.88
C SER A 231 17.48 -85.76 -14.20
N SER A 232 18.50 -85.32 -14.95
CA SER A 232 18.90 -85.90 -16.25
C SER A 232 20.19 -86.73 -16.18
N GLN A 233 20.68 -87.04 -14.97
CA GLN A 233 22.00 -87.64 -14.78
C GLN A 233 21.93 -88.88 -13.90
N ASP A 234 21.04 -89.80 -14.25
CA ASP A 234 21.12 -91.20 -13.84
C ASP A 234 20.58 -92.02 -15.01
N ASP A 235 21.47 -92.62 -15.80
CA ASP A 235 21.22 -93.88 -16.51
C ASP A 235 22.51 -94.46 -17.10
N TYR A 236 22.97 -95.52 -16.45
CA TYR A 236 23.48 -96.78 -16.99
C TYR A 236 24.38 -96.76 -18.24
N THR A 237 25.67 -97.11 -18.02
CA THR A 237 26.44 -97.83 -19.04
C THR A 237 27.08 -99.08 -18.44
N SER A 238 26.32 -100.17 -18.46
CA SER A 238 26.81 -101.54 -18.35
C SER A 238 27.65 -101.88 -19.59
N ARG A 239 28.91 -102.29 -19.40
CA ARG A 239 29.65 -103.11 -20.37
C ARG A 239 30.52 -104.15 -19.62
N PHE A 240 30.10 -105.41 -19.70
CA PHE A 240 30.90 -106.61 -19.44
C PHE A 240 32.12 -106.66 -20.39
N SER A 241 33.29 -107.25 -20.09
CA SER A 241 33.49 -108.71 -20.00
C SER A 241 34.91 -109.10 -19.53
N VAL A 242 34.95 -110.18 -18.72
CA VAL A 242 35.88 -111.33 -18.60
C VAL A 242 37.36 -111.20 -19.04
N SER A 243 38.27 -111.33 -18.06
CA SER A 243 39.31 -112.39 -17.93
C SER A 243 39.78 -112.45 -16.48
#